data_AF-A0A0K1EL03-F1
#
_entry.id   AF-A0A0K1EL03-F1
#
_cell.length_a   1.000
_cell.length_b   1.000
_cell.length_c   1.000
_cell.angle_alpha   90.00
_cell.angle_beta   90.00
_cell.angle_gamma   90.00
#
_symmetry.space_group_name_H-M   'P 1'
#
loop_
_entity.id
_entity.type
_entity.pdbx_description
1 polymer ?
#
loop_
_entity_poly.entity_id
_entity_poly.type
_entity_poly.pdbx_seq_one_letter_code
_entity_poly.pdbx_strand_id
1 'polypeptide(L)' 'MSGSKEPPYFTSTGELDVDEPIAFRFGGEWSEFPLRNSIPTSIARQVMRDFCVTGKLSRNIQWEQD' A
#
# COMPACT_ATOMS: atom_id res chain seq x y z
N MET A 1 9.29 16.20 6.17
CA MET A 1 8.28 15.86 7.19
C MET A 1 8.63 14.49 7.74
N SER A 2 9.11 14.43 8.99
CA SER A 2 9.44 13.16 9.66
C SER A 2 8.14 12.62 10.25
N GLY A 3 7.51 11.62 9.62
CA GLY A 3 6.43 10.88 10.28
C GLY A 3 6.98 10.31 11.59
N SER A 4 6.24 10.43 12.70
CA SER A 4 6.63 9.79 13.95
C SER A 4 6.72 8.29 13.69
N LYS A 5 7.85 7.63 14.05
CA LYS A 5 8.05 6.18 13.87
C LYS A 5 7.14 5.30 14.77
N GLU A 6 6.04 5.85 15.26
CA GLU A 6 5.15 5.21 16.24
C GLU A 6 3.67 5.50 15.89
N PRO A 7 3.18 4.89 14.81
CA PRO A 7 1.91 4.17 14.83
C PRO A 7 2.01 2.85 14.01
N PRO A 8 1.04 1.92 14.08
CA PRO A 8 1.15 0.71 13.28
C PRO A 8 1.12 1.07 11.79
N TYR A 9 2.19 0.72 11.10
CA TYR A 9 2.31 0.83 9.65
C TYR A 9 1.75 -0.43 9.03
N PHE A 10 0.99 -0.26 7.96
CA PHE A 10 0.40 -1.37 7.24
C PHE A 10 0.72 -1.26 5.76
N THR A 11 1.11 -2.38 5.18
CA THR A 11 1.32 -2.55 3.74
C THR A 11 0.29 -3.52 3.19
N SER A 12 -0.19 -3.28 1.97
CA SER A 12 -1.12 -4.21 1.31
C SER A 12 -0.39 -5.47 0.92
N THR A 13 -1.05 -6.63 1.01
CA THR A 13 -0.53 -7.90 0.49
C THR A 13 -1.25 -8.26 -0.81
N GLY A 14 -0.48 -8.45 -1.87
CA GLY A 14 -0.91 -8.89 -3.19
C GLY A 14 -1.02 -10.40 -3.31
N GLU A 15 -1.36 -10.87 -4.51
CA GLU A 15 -1.52 -12.31 -4.79
C GLU A 15 -0.20 -13.05 -5.01
N LEU A 16 0.85 -12.32 -5.41
CA LEU A 16 2.15 -12.88 -5.75
C LEU A 16 3.11 -12.75 -4.58
N ASP A 17 3.58 -13.84 -4.00
CA ASP A 17 4.62 -13.82 -2.98
C ASP A 17 6.02 -13.70 -3.61
N VAL A 18 6.31 -12.50 -4.14
CA VAL A 18 7.53 -12.19 -4.88
C VAL A 18 8.13 -10.87 -4.41
N ASP A 19 9.40 -10.89 -4.02
CA ASP A 19 10.09 -9.73 -3.44
C ASP A 19 10.77 -8.81 -4.48
N GLU A 20 10.51 -9.06 -5.76
CA GLU A 20 11.04 -8.25 -6.86
C GLU A 20 10.47 -6.82 -6.82
N PRO A 21 11.28 -5.77 -6.98
CA PRO A 21 10.80 -4.40 -6.84
C PRO A 21 10.04 -3.94 -8.08
N ILE A 22 8.95 -3.21 -7.85
CA ILE A 22 8.29 -2.36 -8.84
C ILE A 22 8.80 -0.93 -8.64
N ALA A 23 9.55 -0.42 -9.63
CA ALA A 23 9.99 0.97 -9.64
C ALA A 23 8.90 1.90 -10.22
N PHE A 24 8.70 3.04 -9.59
CA PHE A 24 7.78 4.09 -10.03
C PHE A 24 8.34 5.48 -9.73
N ARG A 25 7.78 6.52 -10.35
CA ARG A 25 8.19 7.91 -10.14
C ARG A 25 7.13 8.67 -9.35
N PHE A 26 7.53 9.28 -8.23
CA PHE A 26 6.65 10.08 -7.39
C PHE A 26 7.38 11.33 -6.89
N GLY A 27 6.73 12.50 -7.02
CA GLY A 27 7.35 13.76 -6.60
C GLY A 27 8.62 14.15 -7.38
N GLY A 28 8.83 13.59 -8.58
CA GLY A 28 10.03 13.80 -9.38
C GLY A 28 11.17 12.80 -9.12
N GLU A 29 11.09 12.03 -8.04
CA GLU A 29 12.07 11.04 -7.60
C GLU A 29 11.65 9.62 -7.97
N TRP A 30 12.64 8.72 -8.10
CA TRP A 30 12.39 7.29 -8.20
C TRP A 30 12.06 6.70 -6.83
N SER A 31 11.12 5.78 -6.80
CA SER A 31 10.70 5.03 -5.62
C SER A 31 10.41 3.60 -6.02
N GLU A 32 10.45 2.69 -5.05
CA GLU A 32 10.21 1.27 -5.29
C GLU A 32 9.43 0.63 -4.14
N PHE A 33 8.74 -0.47 -4.45
CA PHE A 33 8.07 -1.33 -3.47
C PHE A 33 8.07 -2.78 -3.99
N PRO A 34 8.03 -3.80 -3.12
CA PRO A 34 8.08 -5.19 -3.57
C PRO A 34 6.77 -5.60 -4.26
N LEU A 35 6.86 -6.50 -5.26
CA LEU A 35 5.73 -6.98 -6.05
C LEU A 35 4.66 -7.65 -5.19
N ARG A 36 5.07 -8.31 -4.10
CA ARG A 36 4.16 -8.87 -3.08
C ARG A 36 3.27 -7.85 -2.40
N ASN A 37 3.59 -6.57 -2.48
CA ASN A 37 2.76 -5.51 -1.94
C ASN A 37 1.82 -4.89 -2.98
N SER A 38 1.89 -5.35 -4.23
CA SER A 38 1.07 -4.82 -5.32
C SER A 38 -0.35 -5.38 -5.30
N ILE A 39 -1.32 -4.49 -5.52
CA ILE A 39 -2.72 -4.86 -5.71
C ILE A 39 -3.24 -4.23 -7.01
N PRO A 40 -4.26 -4.83 -7.66
CA PRO A 40 -4.86 -4.25 -8.85
C PRO A 40 -5.32 -2.80 -8.64
N THR A 41 -5.07 -1.92 -9.62
CA THR A 41 -5.40 -0.49 -9.51
C THR A 41 -6.89 -0.22 -9.24
N SER A 42 -7.78 -1.05 -9.77
CA SER A 42 -9.22 -0.97 -9.50
C SER A 42 -9.54 -1.18 -8.01
N ILE A 43 -8.87 -2.16 -7.39
CA ILE A 43 -9.00 -2.47 -5.96
C ILE A 43 -8.37 -1.35 -5.13
N ALA A 44 -7.16 -0.90 -5.46
CA ALA A 44 -6.50 0.21 -4.77
C ALA A 44 -7.37 1.47 -4.72
N ARG A 45 -8.02 1.83 -5.85
CA ARG A 45 -8.96 2.95 -5.91
C ARG A 45 -10.18 2.75 -5.01
N GLN A 46 -10.71 1.53 -4.91
CA GLN A 46 -11.84 1.24 -4.03
C GLN A 46 -11.44 1.33 -2.55
N VAL A 47 -10.31 0.73 -2.19
CA VAL A 47 -9.76 0.76 -0.82
C VAL A 47 -9.53 2.20 -0.36
N MET A 48 -8.97 3.04 -1.22
CA MET A 48 -8.79 4.47 -0.90
C MET A 48 -10.11 5.22 -0.73
N ARG A 49 -11.13 4.92 -1.57
CA ARG A 49 -12.48 5.49 -1.37
C ARG A 49 -13.06 5.08 -0.02
N ASP A 50 -12.98 3.79 0.32
CA ASP A 50 -13.48 3.27 1.60
C ASP A 50 -12.81 3.97 2.79
N PHE A 51 -11.48 4.15 2.72
CA PHE A 51 -10.72 4.84 3.75
C PHE A 51 -11.13 6.31 3.87
N CYS A 52 -11.25 7.03 2.76
CA CYS A 52 -11.66 8.44 2.78
C CYS A 52 -13.08 8.64 3.37
N VAL A 53 -13.97 7.65 3.22
CA VAL A 53 -15.33 7.72 3.77
C VAL A 53 -15.38 7.30 5.24
N THR A 54 -14.65 6.26 5.62
CA THR A 54 -14.83 5.59 6.92
C THR A 54 -13.70 5.84 7.92
N GLY A 55 -12.54 6.29 7.45
CA GLY A 55 -11.30 6.39 8.23
C GLY A 55 -10.70 5.04 8.63
N LYS A 56 -11.16 3.92 8.05
CA LYS A 56 -10.75 2.55 8.41
C LYS A 56 -10.09 1.84 7.24
N LEU A 57 -9.15 0.95 7.55
CA LEU A 57 -8.56 0.06 6.55
C LEU A 57 -9.64 -0.85 5.95
N SER A 58 -9.64 -0.95 4.62
CA SER A 58 -10.62 -1.78 3.91
C SER A 58 -10.37 -3.26 4.18
N ARG A 59 -11.45 -4.02 4.36
CA ARG A 59 -11.42 -5.49 4.53
C ARG A 59 -11.36 -6.25 3.21
N ASN A 60 -11.37 -5.52 2.08
CA ASN A 60 -11.35 -6.11 0.73
C ASN A 60 -9.95 -6.55 0.30
N ILE A 61 -8.92 -6.21 1.07
CA ILE A 61 -7.55 -6.67 0.88
C ILE A 61 -6.95 -7.13 2.20
N GLN A 62 -5.85 -7.85 2.11
CA GLN A 62 -5.01 -8.18 3.25
C GLN A 62 -4.01 -7.06 3.52
N TRP A 63 -3.71 -6.88 4.80
CA TRP A 63 -2.75 -5.92 5.30
C TRP A 63 -1.73 -6.68 6.14
N GLU A 64 -0.46 -6.44 5.89
CA GLU A 64 0.65 -6.84 6.74
C GLU A 64 1.06 -5.66 7.61
N GLN A 65 1.44 -5.92 8.86
CA GLN A 65 1.95 -4.88 9.76
C GLN A 65 3.48 -4.88 9.69
N ASP A 66 4.07 -3.71 9.43
CA ASP A 66 5.52 -3.53 9.39
C ASP A 66 6.16 -3.37 10.79
#